data_AF-A0A8H4Q419-F1
#
_entry.id   AF-A0A8H4Q419-F1
#
_cell.length_a   1.000
_cell.length_b   1.000
_cell.length_c   1.000
_cell.angle_alpha   90.00
_cell.angle_beta   90.00
_cell.angle_gamma   90.00
#
_symmetry.space_group_name_H-M   'P 1'
#
loop_
_entity.id
_entity.type
_entity.pdbx_description
1 polymer ?
#
loop_
_entity_poly.entity_id
_entity_poly.type
_entity_poly.pdbx_seq_one_letter_code
_entity_poly.pdbx_strand_id
1 'polypeptide(L)'
;MPPKQAAGAGRGRGRPKGSKKKQASATPEPSNPFEPSDGEEEAQEEAQEEAAQEPEPEAEEQPEPEKMIPRDLLTRVLHEFFVKDATRISRDANAAVGKYVDVFVREAIARAAVDKRGGFLEVEDLEKIAPQLLLDL
;
A
#
# COMPACT_ATOMS: atom_id res chain seq x y z
N MET A 1 -33.69 -50.38 -16.96
CA MET A 1 -32.50 -51.25 -17.05
C MET A 1 -31.26 -50.40 -16.77
N PRO A 2 -30.44 -50.71 -15.74
CA PRO A 2 -29.03 -50.30 -15.64
C PRO A 2 -28.13 -51.34 -16.37
N PRO A 3 -26.85 -51.05 -16.70
CA PRO A 3 -25.71 -51.20 -15.75
C PRO A 3 -24.69 -50.04 -15.86
N LYS A 4 -23.90 -49.63 -14.86
CA LYS A 4 -22.93 -50.29 -13.95
C LYS A 4 -21.60 -50.66 -14.64
N GLN A 5 -20.51 -49.94 -14.31
CA GLN A 5 -19.11 -50.41 -14.09
C GLN A 5 -18.20 -49.18 -13.79
N ALA A 6 -17.65 -49.04 -12.58
CA ALA A 6 -16.39 -49.64 -12.04
C ALA A 6 -15.17 -48.76 -12.38
N ALA A 7 -14.57 -48.04 -11.42
CA ALA A 7 -13.55 -48.48 -10.45
C ALA A 7 -12.13 -48.67 -11.05
N GLY A 8 -11.12 -48.05 -10.41
CA GLY A 8 -9.68 -48.31 -10.63
C GLY A 8 -8.86 -47.02 -10.74
N ALA A 9 -8.22 -46.51 -9.68
CA ALA A 9 -6.95 -46.96 -9.08
C ALA A 9 -5.71 -46.70 -9.96
N GLY A 10 -4.71 -45.98 -9.40
CA GLY A 10 -3.35 -45.87 -9.97
C GLY A 10 -2.78 -44.46 -9.90
N ARG A 11 -2.21 -43.97 -8.78
CA ARG A 11 -0.81 -44.20 -8.34
C ARG A 11 0.21 -43.64 -9.34
N GLY A 12 0.71 -42.44 -9.08
CA GLY A 12 1.75 -41.78 -9.89
C GLY A 12 2.66 -40.90 -9.03
N ARG A 13 3.60 -41.56 -8.34
CA ARG A 13 4.69 -40.98 -7.55
C ARG A 13 5.76 -40.42 -8.49
N GLY A 14 6.16 -39.17 -8.32
CA GLY A 14 7.32 -38.60 -9.02
C GLY A 14 7.93 -37.42 -8.26
N ARG A 15 9.03 -37.67 -7.53
CA ARG A 15 9.97 -36.69 -6.95
C ARG A 15 11.37 -37.00 -7.56
N PRO A 16 12.41 -36.17 -7.34
CA PRO A 16 12.95 -35.11 -8.19
C PRO A 16 14.37 -35.43 -8.75
N LYS A 17 14.92 -34.59 -9.63
CA LYS A 17 16.37 -34.45 -9.95
C LYS A 17 16.56 -33.01 -10.47
N GLY A 18 17.47 -32.13 -10.03
CA GLY A 18 18.72 -32.26 -9.29
C GLY A 18 19.91 -31.92 -10.21
N SER A 19 20.68 -30.86 -9.92
CA SER A 19 22.14 -30.66 -10.20
C SER A 19 22.57 -29.23 -9.81
N LYS A 20 23.27 -29.03 -8.67
CA LYS A 20 24.74 -28.83 -8.48
C LYS A 20 25.23 -27.43 -8.94
N LYS A 21 25.44 -26.45 -8.04
CA LYS A 21 26.54 -26.23 -7.06
C LYS A 21 27.89 -25.83 -7.70
N LYS A 22 28.39 -24.63 -7.39
CA LYS A 22 29.83 -24.33 -7.25
C LYS A 22 30.06 -23.11 -6.34
N GLN A 23 30.82 -23.34 -5.27
CA GLN A 23 31.47 -22.37 -4.36
C GLN A 23 32.97 -22.36 -4.67
N ALA A 24 33.63 -21.22 -4.47
CA ALA A 24 35.03 -21.00 -4.04
C ALA A 24 35.24 -19.46 -4.07
N SER A 25 35.98 -18.76 -3.21
CA SER A 25 36.96 -19.10 -2.16
C SER A 25 37.24 -17.82 -1.34
N ALA A 26 37.59 -17.96 -0.07
CA ALA A 26 38.01 -16.90 0.85
C ALA A 26 39.53 -16.70 0.86
N THR A 27 40.05 -15.48 1.08
CA THR A 27 41.01 -15.09 2.16
C THR A 27 41.32 -13.57 2.15
N PRO A 28 41.77 -12.96 3.29
CA PRO A 28 41.77 -11.51 3.56
C PRO A 28 43.18 -10.82 3.65
N GLU A 29 43.15 -9.47 3.68
CA GLU A 29 44.14 -8.48 4.23
C GLU A 29 45.53 -8.30 3.55
N PRO A 30 46.26 -7.15 3.70
CA PRO A 30 46.25 -6.20 4.84
C PRO A 30 46.24 -4.67 4.54
N SER A 31 46.07 -3.96 5.65
CA SER A 31 46.12 -2.53 5.99
C SER A 31 47.25 -1.66 5.40
N ASN A 32 46.99 -0.34 5.29
CA ASN A 32 47.99 0.67 5.66
C ASN A 32 47.37 1.85 6.45
N PRO A 33 47.50 1.88 7.79
CA PRO A 33 46.86 2.88 8.68
C PRO A 33 47.70 4.15 8.92
N PHE A 34 48.64 4.50 8.04
CA PHE A 34 49.58 5.60 8.28
C PHE A 34 50.06 6.24 6.97
N GLU A 35 49.23 7.08 6.36
CA GLU A 35 49.74 8.21 5.55
C GLU A 35 49.02 9.49 6.01
N PRO A 36 49.64 10.26 6.93
CA PRO A 36 49.44 11.69 7.00
C PRO A 36 50.53 12.35 6.17
N SER A 37 50.15 13.04 5.09
CA SER A 37 51.01 14.08 4.52
C SER A 37 50.24 15.38 4.60
N ASP A 38 50.59 16.17 5.61
CA ASP A 38 50.32 17.60 5.70
C ASP A 38 50.69 18.32 4.40
N GLY A 39 49.83 19.27 4.02
CA GLY A 39 50.02 20.16 2.89
C GLY A 39 48.82 21.08 2.76
N GLU A 40 48.74 22.07 3.65
CA GLU A 40 47.73 23.13 3.62
C GLU A 40 47.97 24.09 2.44
N GLU A 41 46.86 24.77 2.07
CA GLU A 41 46.75 26.08 1.37
C GLU A 41 46.56 26.14 -0.16
N GLU A 42 45.28 26.40 -0.49
CA GLU A 42 44.73 27.41 -1.43
C GLU A 42 45.22 27.51 -2.89
N ALA A 43 44.30 27.28 -3.83
CA ALA A 43 43.93 28.25 -4.89
C ALA A 43 42.74 27.74 -5.72
N GLN A 44 41.81 28.67 -6.00
CA GLN A 44 40.63 28.54 -6.84
C GLN A 44 41.02 28.38 -8.32
N GLU A 45 40.23 27.65 -9.12
CA GLU A 45 39.63 28.10 -10.40
C GLU A 45 39.05 26.92 -11.23
N GLU A 46 37.74 27.01 -11.45
CA GLU A 46 36.97 26.67 -12.64
C GLU A 46 37.32 25.41 -13.48
N ALA A 47 36.48 24.38 -13.33
CA ALA A 47 36.13 23.49 -14.43
C ALA A 47 34.62 23.19 -14.36
N GLN A 48 33.82 23.98 -15.07
CA GLN A 48 32.44 23.63 -15.40
C GLN A 48 32.47 22.46 -16.39
N GLU A 49 32.29 21.24 -15.90
CA GLU A 49 31.89 20.11 -16.75
C GLU A 49 30.36 20.15 -16.87
N GLU A 50 29.87 20.63 -18.02
CA GLU A 50 28.50 20.38 -18.46
C GLU A 50 28.32 18.88 -18.73
N ALA A 51 28.00 18.12 -17.68
CA ALA A 51 27.39 16.81 -17.83
C ALA A 51 25.91 17.03 -18.14
N ALA A 52 25.56 17.01 -19.42
CA ALA A 52 24.18 16.94 -19.88
C ALA A 52 23.49 15.73 -19.22
N GLN A 53 22.69 15.99 -18.18
CA GLN A 53 21.77 15.02 -17.64
C GLN A 53 20.63 14.88 -18.64
N GLU A 54 20.67 13.80 -19.43
CA GLU A 54 19.50 13.32 -20.15
C GLU A 54 18.35 13.17 -19.13
N PRO A 55 17.15 13.71 -19.39
CA PRO A 55 16.04 13.56 -18.47
C PRO A 55 15.70 12.07 -18.36
N GLU A 56 15.84 11.51 -17.16
CA GLU A 56 15.31 10.19 -16.86
C GLU A 56 13.83 10.18 -17.24
N PRO A 57 13.33 9.11 -17.90
CA PRO A 57 11.93 9.05 -18.26
C PRO A 57 11.10 9.14 -16.99
N GLU A 58 10.34 10.23 -16.86
CA GLU A 58 9.30 10.41 -15.86
C GLU A 58 8.44 9.14 -15.88
N ALA A 59 8.58 8.30 -14.86
CA ALA A 59 7.73 7.15 -14.69
C ALA A 59 6.31 7.69 -14.60
N GLU A 60 5.51 7.43 -15.64
CA GLU A 60 4.10 7.78 -15.67
C GLU A 60 3.45 7.26 -14.39
N GLU A 61 3.19 8.16 -13.43
CA GLU A 61 2.42 7.86 -12.23
C GLU A 61 1.03 7.45 -12.69
N GLN A 62 0.85 6.14 -12.83
CA GLN A 62 -0.47 5.55 -13.02
C GLN A 62 -1.36 6.08 -11.90
N PRO A 63 -2.54 6.65 -12.22
CA PRO A 63 -3.41 7.20 -11.19
C PRO A 63 -3.72 6.07 -10.19
N GLU A 64 -3.36 6.29 -8.91
CA GLU A 64 -3.74 5.36 -7.85
C GLU A 64 -5.26 5.14 -7.95
N PRO A 65 -5.75 3.88 -7.92
CA PRO A 65 -7.17 3.63 -7.97
C PRO A 65 -7.83 4.36 -6.81
N GLU A 66 -8.88 5.14 -7.10
CA GLU A 66 -9.64 5.86 -6.07
C GLU A 66 -10.08 4.87 -4.99
N LYS A 67 -9.53 5.03 -3.79
CA LYS A 67 -9.83 4.20 -2.62
C LYS A 67 -11.26 4.50 -2.17
N MET A 68 -12.23 3.86 -2.80
CA MET A 68 -13.66 3.99 -2.49
C MET A 68 -14.22 2.76 -1.78
N ILE A 69 -15.26 2.95 -0.97
CA ILE A 69 -15.95 1.85 -0.30
C ILE A 69 -16.70 1.01 -1.36
N PRO A 70 -16.48 -0.31 -1.43
CA PRO A 70 -17.19 -1.17 -2.36
C PRO A 70 -18.70 -1.13 -2.12
N ARG A 71 -19.45 -0.95 -3.19
CA ARG A 71 -20.92 -0.83 -3.15
C ARG A 71 -21.61 -2.05 -2.53
N ASP A 72 -21.11 -3.26 -2.80
CA ASP A 72 -21.70 -4.49 -2.27
C ASP A 72 -21.52 -4.57 -0.74
N LEU A 73 -20.40 -4.08 -0.22
CA LEU A 73 -20.16 -3.96 1.22
C LEU A 73 -21.15 -2.97 1.84
N LEU A 74 -21.29 -1.78 1.25
CA LEU A 74 -22.21 -0.76 1.73
C LEU A 74 -23.66 -1.27 1.76
N THR A 75 -24.06 -2.00 0.72
CA THR A 75 -25.37 -2.67 0.66
C THR A 75 -25.56 -3.62 1.83
N ARG A 76 -24.57 -4.48 2.10
CA ARG A 76 -24.64 -5.46 3.19
C ARG A 76 -24.76 -4.79 4.56
N VAL A 77 -23.94 -3.76 4.81
CA VAL A 77 -23.98 -2.98 6.05
C VAL A 77 -25.37 -2.37 6.25
N LEU A 78 -25.91 -1.69 5.23
CA LEU A 78 -27.24 -1.07 5.33
C LEU A 78 -28.35 -2.10 5.64
N HIS A 79 -28.30 -3.27 4.99
CA HIS A 79 -29.27 -4.33 5.21
C HIS A 79 -29.22 -4.94 6.61
N GLU A 80 -28.07 -4.89 7.28
CA GLU A 80 -27.91 -5.36 8.67
C GLU A 80 -28.63 -4.44 9.68
N PHE A 81 -28.78 -3.15 9.35
CA PHE A 81 -29.44 -2.16 10.21
C PHE A 81 -30.91 -1.88 9.84
N PHE A 82 -31.45 -2.50 8.79
CA PHE A 82 -32.88 -2.37 8.47
C PHE A 82 -33.74 -3.20 9.42
N VAL A 83 -34.70 -2.54 10.08
CA VAL A 83 -35.66 -3.20 10.98
C VAL A 83 -36.57 -4.20 10.25
N LYS A 84 -36.80 -4.00 8.94
CA LYS A 84 -37.65 -4.86 8.11
C LYS A 84 -36.83 -5.54 7.03
N ASP A 85 -36.87 -6.87 6.96
CA ASP A 85 -36.15 -7.68 5.96
C ASP A 85 -36.54 -7.37 4.51
N ALA A 86 -37.76 -6.88 4.29
CA ALA A 86 -38.28 -6.50 2.98
C ALA A 86 -37.77 -5.14 2.48
N THR A 87 -37.03 -4.39 3.31
CA THR A 87 -36.48 -3.07 2.92
C THR A 87 -35.51 -3.25 1.76
N ARG A 88 -35.62 -2.39 0.75
CA ARG A 88 -34.75 -2.37 -0.43
C ARG A 88 -34.28 -0.95 -0.67
N ILE A 89 -33.06 -0.81 -1.16
CA ILE A 89 -32.47 0.47 -1.56
C ILE A 89 -32.34 0.52 -3.08
N SER A 90 -32.70 1.65 -3.69
CA SER A 90 -32.53 1.84 -5.13
C SER A 90 -31.04 1.97 -5.50
N ARG A 91 -30.71 1.75 -6.77
CA ARG A 91 -29.35 1.85 -7.28
C ARG A 91 -28.73 3.23 -7.04
N ASP A 92 -29.51 4.28 -7.23
CA ASP A 92 -29.05 5.67 -7.11
C ASP A 92 -28.96 6.09 -5.64
N ALA A 93 -29.90 5.65 -4.80
CA ALA A 93 -29.81 5.88 -3.35
C ALA A 93 -28.56 5.22 -2.76
N ASN A 94 -28.23 4.00 -3.18
CA ASN A 94 -27.01 3.32 -2.77
C ASN A 94 -25.75 4.09 -3.21
N ALA A 95 -25.74 4.64 -4.44
CA ALA A 95 -24.64 5.50 -4.90
C ALA A 95 -24.52 6.79 -4.07
N ALA A 96 -25.64 7.41 -3.69
CA ALA A 96 -25.65 8.59 -2.84
C ALA A 96 -25.12 8.29 -1.42
N VAL A 97 -25.54 7.17 -0.81
CA VAL A 97 -25.01 6.74 0.49
C VAL A 97 -23.52 6.43 0.38
N GLY A 98 -23.06 5.82 -0.72
CA GLY A 98 -21.64 5.61 -0.97
C GLY A 98 -20.82 6.91 -0.93
N LYS A 99 -21.32 7.98 -1.58
CA LYS A 99 -20.69 9.31 -1.51
C LYS A 99 -20.75 9.90 -0.10
N TYR A 100 -21.88 9.76 0.59
CA TYR A 100 -22.03 10.25 1.95
C TYR A 100 -21.00 9.61 2.90
N VAL A 101 -20.83 8.29 2.86
CA VAL A 101 -19.85 7.60 3.72
C VAL A 101 -18.40 7.95 3.31
N ASP A 102 -18.12 8.10 2.02
CA ASP A 102 -16.78 8.56 1.56
C ASP A 102 -16.44 9.96 2.09
N VAL A 103 -17.38 10.91 1.97
CA VAL A 103 -17.21 12.27 2.51
C VAL A 103 -17.06 12.25 4.03
N PHE A 104 -17.89 11.45 4.72
CA PHE A 104 -17.80 11.29 6.18
C PHE A 104 -16.41 10.85 6.64
N VAL A 105 -15.85 9.82 6.02
CA VAL A 105 -14.53 9.29 6.37
C VAL A 105 -13.42 10.31 6.06
N ARG A 106 -13.51 11.00 4.91
CA ARG A 106 -12.55 12.04 4.54
C ARG A 106 -12.58 13.23 5.49
N GLU A 107 -13.77 13.68 5.90
CA GLU A 107 -13.94 14.74 6.90
C GLU A 107 -13.36 14.33 8.25
N ALA A 108 -13.62 13.09 8.70
CA ALA A 108 -13.05 12.58 9.95
C ALA A 108 -11.52 12.63 9.94
N ILE A 109 -10.89 12.19 8.85
CA ILE A 109 -9.43 12.23 8.69
C ILE A 109 -8.93 13.67 8.64
N ALA A 110 -9.56 14.53 7.83
CA ALA A 110 -9.14 15.91 7.66
C ALA A 110 -9.21 16.69 8.98
N ARG A 111 -10.32 16.56 9.73
CA ARG A 111 -10.50 17.25 11.01
C ARG A 111 -9.53 16.74 12.07
N ALA A 112 -9.33 15.42 12.16
CA ALA A 112 -8.37 14.84 13.09
C ALA A 112 -6.92 15.28 12.76
N ALA A 113 -6.61 15.52 11.48
CA ALA A 113 -5.29 15.98 11.05
C ALA A 113 -5.00 17.46 11.39
N VAL A 114 -6.02 18.31 11.48
CA VAL A 114 -5.84 19.76 11.74
C VAL A 114 -5.26 20.04 13.12
N ASP A 115 -5.76 19.36 14.16
CA ASP A 115 -5.35 19.62 15.55
C ASP A 115 -4.05 18.89 15.94
N LYS A 116 -3.44 18.18 15.00
CA LYS A 116 -2.28 17.33 15.22
C LYS A 116 -0.96 18.10 15.20
N ARG A 117 -0.08 17.81 16.16
CA ARG A 117 1.30 18.35 16.23
C ARG A 117 2.33 17.39 15.65
N GLY A 118 2.12 16.98 14.39
CA GLY A 118 2.97 16.01 13.69
C GLY A 118 2.79 14.55 14.14
N GLY A 119 3.35 13.59 13.38
CA GLY A 119 3.25 12.14 13.66
C GLY A 119 2.06 11.43 13.00
N PHE A 120 1.67 10.26 13.52
CA PHE A 120 0.55 9.43 13.01
C PHE A 120 -0.79 9.72 13.69
N LEU A 121 -1.90 9.61 12.96
CA LEU A 121 -3.29 9.51 13.46
C LEU A 121 -3.42 8.82 14.83
N GLU A 122 -3.64 9.54 15.94
CA GLU A 122 -3.94 8.91 17.24
C GLU A 122 -5.45 8.90 17.52
N VAL A 123 -5.89 8.04 18.44
CA VAL A 123 -7.32 7.87 18.77
C VAL A 123 -7.86 9.15 19.42
N GLU A 124 -7.04 9.79 20.24
CA GLU A 124 -7.32 11.05 20.93
C GLU A 124 -7.58 12.20 19.95
N ASP A 125 -6.97 12.17 18.76
CA ASP A 125 -7.20 13.18 17.72
C ASP A 125 -8.63 13.03 17.14
N LEU A 126 -9.10 11.79 16.95
CA LEU A 126 -10.45 11.49 16.47
C LEU A 126 -11.51 11.76 17.55
N GLU A 127 -11.24 11.39 18.81
CA GLU A 127 -12.18 11.58 19.91
C GLU A 127 -12.50 13.05 20.19
N LYS A 128 -11.51 13.94 20.03
CA LYS A 128 -11.71 15.40 20.19
C LYS A 128 -12.70 15.94 19.17
N ILE A 129 -12.65 15.47 17.92
CA ILE A 129 -13.49 15.99 16.84
C ILE A 129 -14.82 15.23 16.69
N ALA A 130 -14.94 14.05 17.29
CA ALA A 130 -16.11 13.18 17.16
C ALA A 130 -17.45 13.86 17.49
N PRO A 131 -17.59 14.67 18.58
CA PRO A 131 -18.86 15.32 18.88
C PRO A 131 -19.34 16.24 17.76
N GLN A 132 -18.46 17.08 17.21
CA GLN A 132 -18.82 18.00 16.13
C GLN A 132 -19.00 17.26 14.81
N LEU A 133 -18.14 16.28 14.53
CA LEU A 133 -18.25 15.44 13.33
C LEU A 133 -19.64 14.78 13.24
N LEU A 134 -20.16 14.25 14.35
CA LEU A 134 -21.50 13.63 14.40
C LEU A 134 -22.66 14.62 14.25
N LEU A 135 -22.44 15.91 14.52
CA LEU A 135 -23.48 16.95 14.42
C LEU A 135 -23.57 17.61 13.04
N ASP A 136 -22.50 17.53 12.24
CA ASP A 136 -22.43 18.16 10.92
C ASP A 136 -23.03 17.30 9.79
N LEU A 137 -23.49 16.09 10.11
CA LEU A 137 -23.88 15.03 9.16
C LEU A 137 -25.38 14.72 9.14
#